data_AF-A0A2D6WJ25-F1
#
_entry.id   AF-A0A2D6WJ25-F1
#
_cell.length_a   1.000
_cell.length_b   1.000
_cell.length_c   1.000
_cell.angle_alpha   90.00
_cell.angle_beta   90.00
_cell.angle_gamma   90.00
#
_symmetry.space_group_name_H-M   'P 1'
#
loop_
_entity.id
_entity.type
_entity.pdbx_description
1 polymer ?
#
loop_
_entity_poly.entity_id
_entity_poly.type
_entity_poly.pdbx_seq_one_letter_code
_entity_poly.pdbx_strand_id
1 'polypeptide(L)' 'IDSLNGFLENPKTYAPGTKMGFAGLKKPNDRANLIAYLDSVEE' A
#
# COMPACT_ATOMS: atom_id res chain seq x y z
N ILE A 1 -9.05 5.13 1.00
CA ILE A 1 -7.68 5.62 1.29
C ILE A 1 -7.07 4.86 2.48
N ASP A 2 -7.73 4.81 3.64
CA ASP A 2 -7.17 4.15 4.85
C ASP A 2 -6.88 2.66 4.68
N SER A 3 -7.74 1.92 3.96
CA SER A 3 -7.55 0.50 3.69
C SER A 3 -6.31 0.22 2.83
N LEU A 4 -6.03 1.11 1.86
CA LEU A 4 -4.87 1.01 0.97
C LEU A 4 -3.59 1.37 1.73
N ASN A 5 -3.67 2.36 2.63
CA ASN A 5 -2.56 2.78 3.48
C ASN A 5 -2.07 1.62 4.38
N GLY A 6 -2.98 0.94 5.08
CA GLY A 6 -2.64 -0.22 5.92
C GLY A 6 -2.09 -1.41 5.12
N PHE A 7 -2.65 -1.67 3.94
CA PHE A 7 -2.12 -2.70 3.05
C PHE A 7 -0.71 -2.37 2.54
N LEU A 8 -0.48 -1.13 2.12
CA LEU A 8 0.83 -0.68 1.64
C LEU A 8 1.87 -0.63 2.76
N GLU A 9 1.49 -0.50 4.03
CA GLU A 9 2.43 -0.55 5.16
C GLU A 9 2.94 -1.96 5.43
N ASN A 10 2.05 -2.95 5.49
CA ASN A 10 2.43 -4.35 5.64
C ASN A 10 1.35 -5.28 5.05
N PRO A 11 1.51 -5.72 3.80
CA PRO A 11 0.52 -6.56 3.12
C PRO A 11 0.29 -7.90 3.80
N LYS A 12 1.33 -8.50 4.40
CA LYS A 12 1.26 -9.82 5.04
C LYS A 12 0.46 -9.79 6.33
N THR A 13 0.60 -8.72 7.11
CA THR A 13 -0.16 -8.54 8.34
C THR A 13 -1.58 -8.06 8.05
N TYR A 14 -1.75 -7.17 7.06
CA TYR A 14 -3.06 -6.65 6.68
C TYR A 14 -3.94 -7.73 6.01
N ALA A 15 -3.34 -8.57 5.16
CA ALA A 15 -4.02 -9.68 4.48
C ALA A 15 -3.25 -11.00 4.66
N PRO A 16 -3.49 -11.73 5.78
CA PRO A 16 -2.83 -13.01 6.04
C PRO A 16 -3.08 -14.01 4.92
N GLY A 17 -2.02 -14.67 4.45
CA GLY A 17 -2.10 -15.63 3.33
C GLY A 17 -1.98 -15.00 1.94
N THR A 18 -1.77 -13.68 1.85
CA THR A 18 -1.44 -13.04 0.57
C THR A 18 -0.20 -13.66 -0.07
N LYS A 19 -0.27 -13.94 -1.36
CA LYS A 19 0.87 -14.43 -2.17
C LYS A 19 1.77 -13.30 -2.65
N MET A 20 1.44 -12.05 -2.33
CA MET A 20 2.21 -10.89 -2.76
C MET A 20 3.57 -10.86 -2.04
N GLY A 21 4.66 -10.89 -2.82
CA GLY A 21 6.05 -10.81 -2.33
C GLY A 21 6.49 -9.42 -1.87
N PHE A 22 5.56 -8.48 -1.71
CA PHE A 22 5.84 -7.10 -1.34
C PHE A 22 6.00 -6.97 0.18
N ALA A 23 7.08 -6.30 0.61
CA ALA A 23 7.38 -6.11 2.03
C ALA A 23 6.58 -4.97 2.68
N GLY A 24 6.01 -4.06 1.88
CA GLY A 24 5.37 -2.83 2.35
C GLY A 24 6.32 -1.63 2.42
N LEU A 25 5.74 -0.44 2.66
CA LEU A 25 6.37 0.87 2.75
C LEU A 25 6.18 1.43 4.15
N LYS A 26 7.24 1.46 4.96
CA LYS A 26 7.19 1.96 6.34
C LYS A 26 7.04 3.48 6.42
N LYS A 27 7.54 4.21 5.43
CA LYS A 27 7.49 5.67 5.40
C LYS A 27 6.09 6.15 4.96
N PRO A 28 5.39 6.95 5.76
CA PRO A 28 4.05 7.42 5.40
C PRO A 28 4.06 8.31 4.14
N ASN A 29 5.11 9.11 3.93
CA ASN A 29 5.23 9.94 2.71
C ASN A 29 5.34 9.09 1.44
N ASP A 30 6.11 7.99 1.47
CA ASP A 30 6.24 7.12 0.31
C ASP A 30 4.91 6.46 -0.04
N ARG A 31 4.11 6.09 0.99
CA ARG A 31 2.75 5.58 0.79
C ARG A 31 1.83 6.63 0.21
N ALA A 32 1.84 7.85 0.75
CA ALA A 32 1.01 8.94 0.25
C ALA A 32 1.32 9.28 -1.22
N ASN A 33 2.60 9.34 -1.58
CA ASN A 33 3.03 9.57 -2.96
C ASN A 33 2.58 8.45 -3.91
N LEU A 34 2.66 7.20 -3.46
CA LEU A 34 2.27 6.05 -4.28
C LEU A 34 0.74 5.97 -4.43
N ILE A 35 -0.03 6.31 -3.39
CA ILE A 35 -1.49 6.44 -3.46
C ILE A 35 -1.87 7.55 -4.45
N ALA A 36 -1.24 8.73 -4.34
CA ALA A 36 -1.50 9.83 -5.27
C ALA A 36 -1.16 9.45 -6.73
N TYR A 37 -0.09 8.69 -6.95
CA TYR A 37 0.22 8.16 -8.28
C TYR A 37 -0.83 7.16 -8.78
N LEU A 38 -1.24 6.21 -7.93
CA LEU A 38 -2.28 5.22 -8.28
C LEU A 38 -3.61 5.90 -8.64
N ASP A 39 -4.03 6.91 -7.85
CA ASP A 39 -5.22 7.70 -8.15
C ASP A 39 -5.08 8.46 -9.49
N SER A 40 -3.87 8.92 -9.84
CA SER A 40 -3.63 9.63 -11.11
C SER A 40 -3.60 8.72 -12.35
N VAL A 41 -3.44 7.41 -12.19
CA VAL A 41 -3.42 6.45 -13.30
C VAL A 41 -4.73 5.67 -13.45
N GLU A 42 -5.70 5.90 -12.57
CA GLU A 42 -7.02 5.26 -12.60
C GLU A 42 -8.03 5.99 -13.53
N GLU A 43 -7.55 6.96 -14.32
CA GLU A 43 -8.30 7.74 -15.32
C GLU A 43 -8.37 7.02 -16.67
#